data_AF-A0A257PC32-F1
#
_entry.id   AF-A0A257PC32-F1
#
_cell.length_a   1.000
_cell.length_b   1.000
_cell.length_c   1.000
_cell.angle_alpha   90.00
_cell.angle_beta   90.00
_cell.angle_gamma   90.00
#
_symmetry.space_group_name_H-M   'P 1'
#
loop_
_entity.id
_entity.type
_entity.pdbx_description
1 polymer ?
#
loop_
_entity_poly.entity_id
_entity_poly.type
_entity_poly.pdbx_seq_one_letter_code
_entity_poly.pdbx_strand_id
1 'polypeptide(L)'
;MLRYLLDTNLCIRVLRDRPQGLRARFNANAEALCLSDVVLYELLYGAERSNDPPRIRREVEHFSGRLTVLPFDSEAAAHTAEIRADLEVRGCVIGPYDLMIAGHARSRGLVVVTGNIGEFQRVQGLRCEDWLV
;
A
#
# COMPACT_ATOMS: atom_id res chain seq x y z
N MET A 1 -2.85 6.57 16.60
CA MET A 1 -3.94 5.82 15.95
C MET A 1 -3.65 5.74 14.46
N LEU A 2 -3.81 4.56 13.85
CA LEU A 2 -3.56 4.37 12.41
C LEU A 2 -4.53 5.21 11.57
N ARG A 3 -4.02 5.80 10.49
CA ARG A 3 -4.79 6.64 9.56
C ARG A 3 -4.54 6.29 8.11
N TYR A 4 -3.33 5.81 7.79
CA TYR A 4 -2.84 5.66 6.44
C TYR A 4 -2.38 4.23 6.16
N LEU A 5 -2.83 3.65 5.05
CA LEU A 5 -2.32 2.40 4.48
C LEU A 5 -1.41 2.74 3.30
N LEU A 6 -0.15 2.31 3.35
CA LEU A 6 0.79 2.61 2.26
C LEU A 6 0.64 1.61 1.13
N ASP A 7 0.67 2.10 -0.10
CA ASP A 7 0.83 1.29 -1.31
C ASP A 7 2.31 0.90 -1.52
N THR A 8 2.55 -0.24 -2.16
CA THR A 8 3.83 -0.78 -2.57
C THR A 8 4.67 0.22 -3.36
N ASN A 9 4.09 0.92 -4.33
CA ASN A 9 4.84 1.89 -5.15
C ASN A 9 5.45 2.99 -4.28
N LEU A 10 4.64 3.53 -3.36
CA LEU A 10 5.10 4.54 -2.40
C LEU A 10 6.20 3.99 -1.48
N CYS A 11 6.05 2.77 -0.96
CA CYS A 11 7.06 2.14 -0.10
C CYS A 11 8.43 2.06 -0.80
N ILE A 12 8.46 1.64 -2.08
CA ILE A 12 9.69 1.59 -2.88
C ILE A 12 10.31 2.99 -3.02
N ARG A 13 9.48 4.02 -3.19
CA ARG A 13 9.93 5.41 -3.32
C ARG A 13 10.46 5.98 -2.00
N VAL A 14 9.86 5.64 -0.87
CA VAL A 14 10.37 5.98 0.48
C VAL A 14 11.73 5.33 0.74
N LEU A 15 11.88 4.05 0.40
CA LEU A 15 13.14 3.33 0.52
C LEU A 15 14.25 3.99 -0.30
N ARG A 16 13.92 4.54 -1.47
CA ARG A 16 14.86 5.27 -2.34
C ARG A 16 15.01 6.76 -2.01
N ASP A 17 14.21 7.29 -1.09
CA ASP A 17 14.04 8.72 -0.81
C ASP A 17 13.83 9.58 -2.07
N ARG A 18 12.83 9.19 -2.88
CA ARG A 18 12.49 9.87 -4.15
C ARG A 18 10.99 10.17 -4.28
N PRO A 19 10.55 11.44 -4.33
CA PRO A 19 11.36 12.65 -4.34
C PRO A 19 12.10 12.88 -3.01
N GLN A 20 13.14 13.71 -3.06
CA GLN A 20 13.96 14.01 -1.88
C GLN A 20 13.09 14.58 -0.76
N GLY A 21 13.26 14.06 0.46
CA GLY A 21 12.45 14.46 1.62
C GLY A 21 11.19 13.62 1.83
N LEU A 22 10.85 12.70 0.91
CA LEU A 22 9.74 11.76 1.11
C LEU A 22 9.97 10.87 2.34
N ARG A 23 11.21 10.44 2.58
CA ARG A 23 11.56 9.66 3.78
C ARG A 23 11.37 10.46 5.07
N ALA A 24 11.64 11.77 5.04
CA ALA A 24 11.40 12.65 6.18
C ALA A 24 9.90 12.78 6.48
N ARG A 25 9.07 12.98 5.43
CA ARG A 25 7.60 12.98 5.56
C ARG A 25 7.07 11.65 6.11
N PHE A 26 7.59 10.53 5.62
CA PHE A 26 7.27 9.20 6.14
C PHE A 26 7.60 9.09 7.64
N ASN A 27 8.83 9.43 8.04
CA ASN A 27 9.27 9.33 9.42
C ASN A 27 8.43 10.22 10.36
N ALA A 28 8.05 11.42 9.91
CA ALA A 28 7.21 12.34 10.68
C ALA A 28 5.78 11.81 10.92
N ASN A 29 5.32 10.86 10.11
CA ASN A 29 3.98 10.28 10.20
C ASN A 29 3.96 8.82 10.66
N ALA A 30 5.10 8.21 10.98
CA ALA A 30 5.26 6.77 11.15
C ALA A 30 4.19 6.11 12.06
N GLU A 31 3.83 6.74 13.17
CA GLU A 31 2.81 6.23 14.11
C GLU A 31 1.38 6.15 13.55
N ALA A 32 1.11 6.87 12.46
CA ALA A 32 -0.17 6.87 11.76
C ALA A 32 -0.17 5.98 10.51
N LEU A 33 0.98 5.39 10.15
CA LEU A 33 1.17 4.59 8.94
C LEU A 33 1.08 3.08 9.27
N CYS A 34 0.56 2.32 8.32
CA CYS A 34 0.57 0.86 8.35
C CYS A 34 0.73 0.27 6.95
N LEU A 35 1.05 -1.03 6.91
CA LEU A 35 1.12 -1.84 5.70
C LEU A 35 0.01 -2.88 5.69
N SER A 36 -0.43 -3.24 4.49
CA SER A 36 -1.15 -4.50 4.27
C SER A 36 -0.13 -5.63 4.13
N ASP A 37 -0.45 -6.85 4.58
CA ASP A 37 0.35 -8.04 4.26
C ASP A 37 0.52 -8.26 2.75
N VAL A 38 -0.43 -7.77 1.93
CA VAL A 38 -0.30 -7.76 0.45
C VAL A 38 0.89 -6.92 0.00
N VAL A 39 1.08 -5.74 0.60
CA VAL A 39 2.20 -4.84 0.30
C VAL A 39 3.51 -5.44 0.80
N LEU A 40 3.49 -6.03 1.99
CA LEU A 40 4.65 -6.75 2.52
C LEU A 40 5.07 -7.89 1.58
N TYR A 41 4.11 -8.66 1.08
CA TYR A 41 4.35 -9.69 0.05
C TYR A 41 5.03 -9.09 -1.19
N GLU A 42 4.52 -8.00 -1.76
CA GLU A 42 5.10 -7.40 -2.97
C GLU A 42 6.53 -6.91 -2.73
N LEU A 43 6.80 -6.30 -1.57
CA LEU A 43 8.14 -5.84 -1.20
C LEU A 43 9.11 -7.02 -1.04
N LEU A 44 8.71 -8.09 -0.36
CA LEU A 44 9.51 -9.29 -0.20
C LEU A 44 9.75 -10.00 -1.53
N TYR A 45 8.73 -10.13 -2.37
CA TYR A 45 8.87 -10.66 -3.73
C TYR A 45 9.86 -9.84 -4.57
N GLY A 46 9.79 -8.50 -4.47
CA GLY A 46 10.78 -7.60 -5.08
C GLY A 46 12.20 -7.80 -4.55
N ALA A 47 12.36 -8.08 -3.26
CA ALA A 47 13.65 -8.40 -2.66
C ALA A 47 14.24 -9.70 -3.21
N GLU A 48 13.43 -10.77 -3.26
CA GLU A 48 13.86 -12.09 -3.78
C GLU A 48 14.27 -12.03 -5.25
N ARG A 49 13.72 -11.10 -6.03
CA ARG A 49 14.07 -10.88 -7.45
C ARG A 49 15.25 -9.94 -7.69
N SER A 50 15.82 -9.36 -6.64
CA SER A 50 16.90 -8.38 -6.78
C SER A 50 18.25 -9.04 -7.07
N ASN A 51 19.24 -8.22 -7.45
CA ASN A 51 20.62 -8.70 -7.67
C ASN A 51 21.32 -9.16 -6.37
N ASP A 52 20.78 -8.82 -5.21
CA ASP A 52 21.33 -9.17 -3.89
C ASP A 52 20.18 -9.40 -2.88
N PRO A 53 19.49 -10.56 -2.98
CA PRO A 53 18.30 -10.84 -2.18
C PRO A 53 18.49 -10.72 -0.67
N PRO A 54 19.57 -11.26 -0.05
CA PRO A 54 19.75 -11.16 1.40
C PRO A 54 19.86 -9.71 1.89
N ARG A 55 20.52 -8.84 1.13
CA ARG A 55 20.65 -7.42 1.48
C ARG A 55 19.31 -6.69 1.34
N ILE A 56 18.63 -6.81 0.20
CA ILE A 56 17.36 -6.11 -0.03
C ILE A 56 16.28 -6.61 0.93
N ARG A 57 16.26 -7.91 1.26
CA ARG A 57 15.34 -8.46 2.25
C ARG A 57 15.51 -7.83 3.62
N ARG A 58 16.75 -7.65 4.09
CA ARG A 58 17.03 -6.94 5.36
C ARG A 58 16.55 -5.50 5.33
N GLU A 59 16.68 -4.81 4.19
CA GLU A 59 16.15 -3.44 4.02
C GLU A 59 14.62 -3.41 4.13
N VAL A 60 13.93 -4.38 3.52
CA VAL A 60 12.47 -4.53 3.62
C VAL A 60 12.05 -4.86 5.06
N GLU A 61 12.71 -5.80 5.73
CA GLU A 61 12.43 -6.17 7.13
C GLU A 61 12.66 -4.99 8.09
N HIS A 62 13.72 -4.22 7.89
CA HIS A 62 13.97 -3.00 8.68
C HIS A 62 12.94 -1.88 8.40
N PHE A 63 12.43 -1.81 7.17
CA PHE A 63 11.37 -0.87 6.81
C PHE A 63 10.02 -1.26 7.41
N SER A 64 9.58 -2.51 7.21
CA SER A 64 8.30 -3.00 7.73
C SER A 64 8.28 -3.10 9.25
N GLY A 65 9.42 -3.40 9.90
CA GLY A 65 9.54 -3.46 11.35
C GLY A 65 9.29 -2.11 12.07
N ARG A 66 9.22 -1.00 11.33
CA ARG A 66 8.86 0.33 11.87
C ARG A 66 7.38 0.66 11.73
N LEU A 67 6.60 -0.22 11.12
CA LEU A 67 5.18 -0.02 10.81
C LEU A 67 4.35 -1.13 11.44
N THR A 68 3.08 -0.83 11.69
CA THR A 68 2.11 -1.91 11.95
C THR A 68 1.78 -2.58 10.62
N VAL A 69 1.95 -3.89 10.54
CA VAL A 69 1.49 -4.69 9.39
C VAL A 69 0.15 -5.30 9.75
N LEU A 70 -0.87 -4.98 8.95
CA LEU A 70 -2.23 -5.45 9.16
C LEU A 70 -2.47 -6.74 8.36
N PRO A 71 -3.09 -7.76 8.98
CA PRO A 71 -3.46 -8.98 8.28
C PRO A 71 -4.59 -8.71 7.30
N PHE A 72 -4.48 -9.28 6.10
CA PHE A 72 -5.57 -9.31 5.14
C PHE A 72 -6.60 -10.35 5.57
N ASP A 73 -7.64 -9.90 6.27
CA ASP A 73 -8.67 -10.75 6.88
C ASP A 73 -9.95 -10.85 6.03
N SER A 74 -11.00 -11.47 6.61
CA SER A 74 -12.28 -11.67 5.92
C SER A 74 -12.98 -10.36 5.56
N GLU A 75 -12.86 -9.31 6.38
CA GLU A 75 -13.44 -8.00 6.09
C GLU A 75 -12.71 -7.32 4.92
N ALA A 76 -11.37 -7.39 4.89
CA ALA A 76 -10.60 -6.95 3.74
C ALA A 76 -10.99 -7.72 2.46
N ALA A 77 -11.18 -9.03 2.55
CA ALA A 77 -11.63 -9.86 1.43
C ALA A 77 -13.03 -9.48 0.93
N ALA A 78 -13.98 -9.26 1.83
CA ALA A 78 -15.35 -8.86 1.49
C ALA A 78 -15.37 -7.51 0.74
N HIS A 79 -14.68 -6.50 1.29
CA HIS A 79 -14.57 -5.19 0.61
C HIS A 79 -13.85 -5.31 -0.74
N THR A 80 -12.81 -6.15 -0.84
CA THR A 80 -12.10 -6.38 -2.11
C THR A 80 -13.02 -6.96 -3.18
N ALA A 81 -13.84 -7.95 -2.83
CA ALA A 81 -14.78 -8.58 -3.75
C ALA A 81 -15.89 -7.61 -4.23
N GLU A 82 -16.43 -6.80 -3.33
CA GLU A 82 -17.41 -5.76 -3.68
C GLU A 82 -16.83 -4.73 -4.64
N ILE A 83 -15.61 -4.25 -4.38
CA ILE A 83 -14.93 -3.29 -5.26
C ILE A 83 -14.71 -3.91 -6.64
N ARG A 84 -14.29 -5.19 -6.69
CA ARG A 84 -14.07 -5.90 -7.95
C ARG A 84 -15.34 -5.92 -8.80
N ALA A 85 -16.45 -6.33 -8.20
CA ALA A 85 -17.73 -6.43 -8.89
C ALA A 85 -18.21 -5.06 -9.42
N ASP A 86 -18.11 -4.01 -8.61
CA ASP A 86 -18.47 -2.64 -9.00
C ASP A 86 -17.58 -2.12 -10.14
N LEU A 87 -16.27 -2.34 -10.09
CA LEU A 87 -15.35 -1.94 -11.15
C LEU A 87 -15.64 -2.67 -12.47
N GLU A 88 -15.95 -3.97 -12.43
CA GLU A 88 -16.31 -4.76 -13.61
C GLU A 88 -17.59 -4.25 -14.28
N VAL A 89 -18.62 -3.94 -13.49
CA VAL A 89 -19.87 -3.33 -13.99
C VAL A 89 -19.60 -1.98 -14.68
N ARG A 90 -18.66 -1.19 -14.15
CA ARG A 90 -18.26 0.11 -14.71
C ARG A 90 -17.22 0.01 -15.83
N GLY A 91 -16.81 -1.20 -16.24
CA GLY A 91 -15.77 -1.40 -17.25
C GLY A 91 -14.39 -0.84 -16.85
N CYS A 92 -14.15 -0.67 -15.55
CA CYS A 92 -12.91 -0.17 -14.99
C CYS A 92 -11.98 -1.32 -14.59
N VAL A 93 -10.68 -1.13 -14.77
CA VAL A 93 -9.66 -2.10 -14.34
C VAL A 93 -8.74 -1.45 -13.32
N ILE A 94 -8.29 -2.25 -12.36
CA ILE A 94 -7.27 -1.93 -11.36
C ILE A 94 -6.37 -3.17 -11.24
N GLY A 95 -5.09 -2.98 -10.92
CA GLY A 95 -4.19 -4.11 -10.63
C GLY A 95 -4.77 -5.02 -9.53
N PRO A 96 -4.55 -6.35 -9.58
CA PRO A 96 -5.11 -7.27 -8.60
C PRO A 96 -4.60 -7.01 -7.17
N TYR A 97 -3.34 -6.61 -6.99
CA TYR A 97 -2.82 -6.24 -5.67
C TYR A 97 -3.29 -4.87 -5.21
N ASP A 98 -3.34 -3.88 -6.11
CA ASP A 98 -3.92 -2.55 -5.82
C ASP A 98 -5.39 -2.66 -5.41
N LEU A 99 -6.15 -3.57 -6.02
CA LEU A 99 -7.52 -3.91 -5.63
C LEU A 99 -7.60 -4.44 -4.19
N MET A 100 -6.70 -5.37 -3.82
CA MET A 100 -6.66 -5.90 -2.46
C MET A 100 -6.24 -4.82 -1.45
N ILE A 101 -5.30 -3.95 -1.81
CA ILE A 101 -4.89 -2.79 -0.99
C ILE A 101 -6.08 -1.85 -0.79
N ALA A 102 -6.82 -1.54 -1.85
CA ALA A 102 -8.03 -0.71 -1.80
C ALA A 102 -9.11 -1.33 -0.90
N GLY A 103 -9.38 -2.62 -1.05
CA GLY A 103 -10.33 -3.34 -0.21
C GLY A 103 -9.93 -3.35 1.26
N HIS A 104 -8.64 -3.58 1.54
CA HIS A 104 -8.12 -3.57 2.90
C HIS A 104 -8.18 -2.17 3.54
N ALA A 105 -7.82 -1.12 2.80
CA ALA A 105 -7.96 0.24 3.31
C ALA A 105 -9.42 0.60 3.59
N ARG A 106 -10.33 0.23 2.66
CA ARG A 106 -11.76 0.52 2.78
C ARG A 106 -12.39 -0.20 3.98
N SER A 107 -12.05 -1.47 4.23
CA SER A 107 -12.57 -2.23 5.36
C SER A 107 -12.14 -1.68 6.73
N ARG A 108 -10.97 -1.03 6.77
CA ARG A 108 -10.42 -0.40 7.99
C ARG A 108 -10.74 1.09 8.10
N GLY A 109 -11.39 1.68 7.10
CA GLY A 109 -11.59 3.13 7.02
C GLY A 109 -10.28 3.90 6.98
N LEU A 110 -9.23 3.39 6.35
CA LEU A 110 -7.93 4.04 6.20
C LEU A 110 -7.84 4.83 4.89
N VAL A 111 -6.90 5.78 4.83
CA VAL A 111 -6.56 6.51 3.61
C VAL A 111 -5.41 5.79 2.91
N VAL A 112 -5.57 5.42 1.64
CA VAL A 112 -4.47 4.87 0.84
C VAL A 112 -3.51 5.98 0.47
N VAL A 113 -2.24 5.83 0.81
CA VAL A 113 -1.18 6.73 0.33
C VAL A 113 -0.44 6.02 -0.80
N THR A 114 -0.46 6.61 -1.99
CA THR A 114 -0.02 5.95 -3.23
C THR A 114 0.73 6.92 -4.15
N GLY A 115 1.48 6.37 -5.10
CA GLY A 115 1.97 7.10 -6.28
C GLY A 115 1.13 6.88 -7.54
N ASN A 116 0.06 6.09 -7.44
CA ASN A 116 -0.84 5.68 -8.53
C ASN A 116 -2.28 6.12 -8.24
N ILE A 117 -2.45 7.41 -7.91
CA ILE A 117 -3.72 7.95 -7.43
C ILE A 117 -4.90 7.68 -8.40
N GLY A 118 -4.62 7.63 -9.70
CA GLY A 118 -5.63 7.42 -10.75
C GLY A 118 -6.27 6.03 -10.75
N GLU A 119 -5.60 5.00 -10.23
CA GLU A 119 -6.23 3.68 -10.05
C GLU A 119 -7.13 3.66 -8.81
N PHE A 120 -6.63 4.13 -7.67
CA PHE A 120 -7.37 4.13 -6.40
C PHE A 120 -8.58 5.06 -6.42
N GLN A 121 -8.54 6.18 -7.16
CA GLN A 121 -9.69 7.08 -7.33
C GLN A 121 -10.88 6.45 -8.05
N ARG A 122 -10.69 5.33 -8.75
CA ARG A 122 -11.79 4.59 -9.39
C ARG A 122 -12.68 3.89 -8.37
N VAL A 123 -12.19 3.66 -7.16
CA VAL A 123 -12.87 2.89 -6.11
C VAL A 123 -13.83 3.78 -5.33
N GLN A 124 -15.13 3.45 -5.36
CA GLN A 124 -16.12 4.20 -4.58
C GLN A 124 -15.94 3.98 -3.06
N GLY A 125 -16.07 5.07 -2.30
CA GLY A 125 -15.94 5.05 -0.84
C GLY A 125 -14.50 4.89 -0.32
N LEU A 126 -13.49 4.96 -1.20
CA LEU A 126 -12.09 4.93 -0.81
C LEU A 126 -11.53 6.36 -0.72
N ARG A 127 -10.77 6.62 0.34
CA ARG A 127 -9.98 7.85 0.48
C ARG A 127 -8.54 7.56 0.07
N CYS A 128 -7.95 8.43 -0.72
CA CYS A 128 -6.57 8.29 -1.17
C CYS A 128 -5.85 9.64 -1.25
N GLU A 129 -4.54 9.60 -1.01
CA GLU A 129 -3.62 10.74 -1.09
C GLU A 129 -2.41 10.38 -1.95
N ASP A 130 -1.93 11.34 -2.74
CA ASP A 130 -0.65 11.25 -3.43
C ASP A 130 0.40 12.04 -2.65
N TRP A 131 1.48 11.38 -2.25
CA TRP A 131 2.59 12.00 -1.51
C TRP A 131 3.82 12.29 -2.39
N LEU A 132 3.73 12.02 -3.70
CA LEU A 132 4.78 12.26 -4.68
C LEU A 132 4.64 13.60 -5.42
N VAL A 133 3.51 14.28 -5.21
CA VAL A 133 3.18 15.60 -5.77
C VAL A 133 3.35 16.72 -4.74
#